data_AF-A0A5E4HI17-F1
#
_entry.id   AF-A0A5E4HI17-F1
#
_cell.length_a   1.000
_cell.length_b   1.000
_cell.length_c   1.000
_cell.angle_alpha   90.00
_cell.angle_beta   90.00
_cell.angle_gamma   90.00
#
_symmetry.space_group_name_H-M   'P 1'
#
loop_
_entity.id
_entity.type
_entity.pdbx_description
1 polymer ?
#
loop_
_entity_poly.entity_id
_entity_poly.type
_entity_poly.pdbx_seq_one_letter_code
_entity_poly.pdbx_strand_id
1 'polypeptide(L)'
;MVELSKSEIRKTMATSLGTAFGIVIGMVWTQVVLSAFATGGIPLTTTGGTWSQWGLFVGTALVVTIICVVAIIMLSRWGGK
;
A
#
# COMPACT_ATOMS: atom_id res chain seq x y z
N MET A 1 24.83 15.69 -24.88
CA MET A 1 23.53 15.30 -24.29
C MET A 1 23.76 14.01 -23.55
N VAL A 2 23.43 13.94 -22.25
CA VAL A 2 23.58 12.71 -21.47
C VAL A 2 22.58 11.70 -22.01
N GLU A 3 23.05 10.66 -22.71
CA GLU A 3 22.22 9.51 -23.00
C GLU A 3 21.99 8.79 -21.68
N LEU A 4 20.83 9.05 -21.06
CA LEU A 4 20.40 8.31 -19.89
C LEU A 4 20.32 6.83 -20.30
N SER A 5 21.17 6.02 -19.68
CA SER A 5 21.14 4.59 -19.95
C SER A 5 19.76 4.05 -19.58
N LYS A 6 19.19 3.20 -20.43
CA LYS A 6 17.90 2.55 -20.16
C LYS A 6 17.88 1.83 -18.81
N SER A 7 19.03 1.47 -18.25
CA SER A 7 19.13 0.91 -16.88
C SER A 7 18.85 1.95 -15.78
N GLU A 8 19.33 3.18 -15.92
CA GLU A 8 19.14 4.24 -14.90
C GLU A 8 17.67 4.70 -14.83
N ILE A 9 17.01 4.81 -15.98
CA ILE A 9 15.58 5.12 -16.05
C ILE A 9 14.76 4.01 -15.35
N ARG A 10 15.06 2.74 -15.64
CA ARG A 10 14.39 1.58 -15.01
C ARG A 10 14.58 1.55 -13.50
N LYS A 11 15.80 1.83 -13.02
CA LYS A 11 16.12 1.85 -11.59
C LYS A 11 15.39 2.98 -10.84
N THR A 12 15.33 4.16 -11.47
CA THR A 12 14.62 5.32 -10.91
C THR A 12 13.12 5.06 -10.84
N MET A 13 12.53 4.48 -11.90
CA MET A 13 11.11 4.09 -11.92
C MET A 13 10.79 3.02 -10.88
N ALA A 14 11.63 1.99 -10.72
CA ALA A 14 11.40 0.96 -9.71
C ALA A 14 11.43 1.54 -8.28
N THR A 15 12.34 2.47 -8.02
CA THR A 15 12.45 3.14 -6.71
C THR A 15 11.23 4.03 -6.44
N SER A 16 10.82 4.84 -7.42
CA SER A 16 9.66 5.74 -7.25
C SER A 16 8.34 4.98 -7.08
N LEU A 17 8.13 3.91 -7.88
CA LEU A 17 6.95 3.04 -7.76
C LEU A 17 6.94 2.29 -6.43
N GLY A 18 8.10 1.82 -5.96
CA GLY A 18 8.25 1.20 -4.64
C GLY A 18 7.77 2.12 -3.51
N THR A 19 8.24 3.38 -3.52
CA THR A 19 7.82 4.39 -2.54
C THR A 19 6.33 4.71 -2.65
N ALA A 20 5.80 4.87 -3.86
CA ALA A 20 4.39 5.18 -4.08
C ALA A 20 3.48 4.07 -3.51
N PHE A 21 3.78 2.81 -3.78
CA PHE A 21 3.01 1.69 -3.23
C PHE A 21 3.16 1.57 -1.70
N GLY A 22 4.36 1.83 -1.16
CA GLY A 22 4.57 1.91 0.28
C GLY A 22 3.67 2.96 0.97
N ILE A 23 3.53 4.14 0.36
CA ILE A 23 2.64 5.20 0.85
C ILE A 23 1.18 4.75 0.81
N VAL A 24 0.73 4.14 -0.29
CA VAL A 24 -0.66 3.64 -0.42
C VAL A 24 -0.97 2.62 0.67
N ILE A 25 -0.06 1.68 0.94
CA ILE A 25 -0.20 0.71 2.03
C ILE A 25 -0.38 1.44 3.38
N GLY A 26 0.52 2.38 3.70
CA GLY A 26 0.44 3.15 4.95
C GLY A 26 -0.89 3.90 5.11
N MET A 27 -1.39 4.52 4.05
CA MET A 27 -2.66 5.24 4.06
C MET A 27 -3.86 4.31 4.29
N VAL A 28 -3.89 3.14 3.64
CA VAL A 28 -4.95 2.14 3.85
C VAL A 28 -4.95 1.64 5.29
N TRP A 29 -3.78 1.28 5.83
CA TRP A 29 -3.69 0.74 7.20
C TRP A 29 -4.02 1.76 8.28
N THR A 30 -3.73 3.05 8.03
CA THR A 30 -4.21 4.14 8.89
C THR A 30 -5.73 4.08 9.03
N GLN A 31 -6.46 3.88 7.93
CA GLN A 31 -7.92 3.78 7.96
C GLN A 31 -8.41 2.49 8.62
N VAL A 32 -7.72 1.36 8.43
CA VAL A 32 -8.04 0.08 9.10
C VAL A 32 -7.98 0.22 10.62
N VAL A 33 -6.92 0.84 11.13
CA VAL A 33 -6.72 1.04 12.57
C VAL A 33 -7.77 2.00 13.14
N LEU A 34 -7.98 3.16 12.49
CA LEU A 34 -9.00 4.11 12.93
C LEU A 34 -10.40 3.50 12.93
N SER A 35 -10.74 2.72 11.88
CA SER A 35 -12.01 2.02 11.78
C SER A 35 -12.19 0.96 12.87
N ALA A 36 -11.11 0.25 13.26
CA ALA A 36 -11.14 -0.73 14.34
C ALA A 36 -11.51 -0.09 15.68
N PHE A 37 -10.90 1.05 16.01
CA PHE A 37 -11.24 1.81 17.22
C PHE A 37 -12.71 2.26 17.22
N ALA A 38 -13.20 2.77 16.10
CA ALA A 38 -14.59 3.19 15.97
C ALA A 38 -15.58 2.02 16.11
N THR A 39 -15.31 0.87 15.47
CA THR A 39 -16.12 -0.36 15.62
C THR A 39 -16.06 -0.93 17.04
N GLY A 40 -14.95 -0.73 17.75
CA GLY A 40 -14.79 -1.06 19.17
C GLY A 40 -15.43 -0.07 20.15
N GLY A 41 -16.12 0.96 19.67
CA GLY A 41 -16.82 1.94 20.51
C GLY A 41 -15.94 3.07 21.06
N ILE A 42 -14.71 3.24 20.54
CA ILE A 42 -13.80 4.33 20.89
C ILE A 42 -13.76 5.32 19.71
N PRO A 43 -14.56 6.40 19.72
CA PRO A 43 -14.68 7.28 18.57
C PRO A 43 -13.45 8.19 18.44
N LEU A 44 -12.67 7.97 17.37
CA LEU A 44 -11.44 8.71 17.06
C LEU A 44 -11.52 9.49 15.72
N THR A 45 -12.73 9.70 15.17
CA THR A 45 -13.06 10.36 13.87
C THR A 45 -13.06 9.47 12.61
N THR A 46 -13.90 8.42 12.61
CA THR A 46 -14.34 7.70 11.40
C THR A 46 -15.70 7.04 11.64
N THR A 47 -16.48 6.77 10.60
CA THR A 47 -17.78 6.10 10.70
C THR A 47 -17.57 4.61 10.98
N GLY A 48 -17.76 4.20 12.24
CA GLY A 48 -17.68 2.78 12.62
C GLY A 48 -18.81 1.94 11.98
N GLY A 49 -18.54 0.65 11.77
CA GLY A 49 -19.51 -0.33 11.29
C GLY A 49 -19.60 -1.55 12.21
N THR A 50 -20.33 -2.59 11.81
CA THR A 50 -20.35 -3.87 12.54
C THR A 50 -19.01 -4.60 12.41
N TRP A 51 -18.67 -5.47 13.37
CA TRP A 51 -17.46 -6.29 13.34
C TRP A 51 -17.32 -7.11 12.05
N SER A 52 -18.43 -7.58 11.48
CA SER A 52 -18.43 -8.29 10.20
C SER A 52 -18.01 -7.40 9.03
N GLN A 53 -18.47 -6.15 8.98
CA GLN A 53 -18.06 -5.21 7.94
C GLN A 53 -16.61 -4.76 8.09
N TRP A 54 -16.16 -4.54 9.33
CA TRP A 54 -14.75 -4.27 9.61
C TRP A 54 -13.85 -5.43 9.16
N GLY A 55 -14.24 -6.68 9.44
CA GLY A 55 -13.48 -7.86 8.99
C GLY A 55 -13.36 -7.96 7.47
N LEU A 56 -14.42 -7.63 6.72
CA LEU A 56 -14.36 -7.56 5.26
C LEU A 56 -13.42 -6.45 4.78
N PHE A 57 -13.43 -5.28 5.43
CA PHE A 57 -12.51 -4.19 5.13
C PHE A 57 -11.04 -4.55 5.40
N VAL A 58 -10.76 -5.22 6.51
CA VAL A 58 -9.41 -5.76 6.80
C VAL A 58 -9.00 -6.78 5.74
N GLY A 59 -9.91 -7.67 5.35
CA GLY A 59 -9.67 -8.67 4.32
C GLY A 59 -9.30 -8.04 2.98
N THR A 60 -10.03 -7.02 2.52
CA THR A 60 -9.71 -6.31 1.28
C THR A 60 -8.41 -5.52 1.40
N ALA A 61 -8.14 -4.86 2.53
CA ALA A 61 -6.88 -4.18 2.79
C ALA A 61 -5.67 -5.13 2.71
N LEU A 62 -5.80 -6.36 3.23
CA LEU A 62 -4.78 -7.39 3.11
C LEU A 62 -4.54 -7.81 1.66
N VAL A 63 -5.61 -8.07 0.89
CA VAL A 63 -5.50 -8.43 -0.53
C VAL A 63 -4.78 -7.33 -1.32
N VAL A 64 -5.17 -6.06 -1.12
CA VAL A 64 -4.52 -4.91 -1.75
C VAL A 64 -3.05 -4.82 -1.35
N THR A 65 -2.73 -5.01 -0.06
CA THR A 65 -1.35 -5.00 0.43
C THR A 65 -0.51 -6.08 -0.27
N ILE A 66 -1.03 -7.30 -0.41
CA ILE A 66 -0.33 -8.39 -1.10
C ILE A 66 -0.08 -8.03 -2.56
N ILE A 67 -1.06 -7.48 -3.27
CA ILE A 67 -0.91 -7.03 -4.66
C ILE A 67 0.18 -5.97 -4.78
N CYS A 68 0.16 -4.96 -3.92
CA CYS A 68 1.18 -3.91 -3.88
C CYS A 68 2.57 -4.48 -3.61
N VAL A 69 2.72 -5.37 -2.61
CA VAL A 69 4.02 -6.00 -2.29
C VAL A 69 4.53 -6.84 -3.45
N VAL A 70 3.69 -7.65 -4.09
CA VAL A 70 4.07 -8.43 -5.27
C VAL A 70 4.52 -7.51 -6.41
N ALA A 71 3.79 -6.43 -6.67
CA ALA A 71 4.17 -5.44 -7.68
C ALA A 71 5.52 -4.79 -7.37
N ILE A 72 5.77 -4.39 -6.11
CA ILE A 72 7.07 -3.86 -5.67
C ILE A 72 8.16 -4.89 -5.95
N ILE A 73 8.01 -6.14 -5.51
CA ILE A 73 9.01 -7.19 -5.71
C ILE A 73 9.31 -7.40 -7.21
N MET A 74 8.29 -7.48 -8.05
CA MET A 74 8.48 -7.67 -9.50
C MET A 74 9.22 -6.49 -10.13
N LEU A 75 8.87 -5.26 -9.77
CA LEU A 75 9.51 -4.05 -10.28
C LEU A 75 10.94 -3.88 -9.75
N SER A 76 11.18 -4.19 -8.47
CA SER A 76 12.52 -4.18 -7.87
C SER A 76 13.44 -5.21 -8.55
N ARG A 77 12.93 -6.39 -8.88
CA ARG A 77 13.67 -7.42 -9.62
C ARG A 77 13.97 -7.02 -11.07
N TRP A 78 13.11 -6.24 -11.71
CA TRP A 78 13.33 -5.71 -13.06
C TRP A 78 14.29 -4.51 -13.10
N GLY A 79 14.27 -3.65 -12.08
CA GLY A 79 15.18 -2.52 -11.95
C GLY A 79 16.60 -2.89 -11.49
N GLY A 80 16.78 -4.06 -10.88
CA GLY A 80 18.09 -4.59 -10.46
C GLY A 80 18.83 -5.44 -11.50
N LYS A 81 18.18 -5.75 -12.65
CA LYS A 81 18.77 -6.46 -13.80
C LYS A 81 18.98 -5.50 -14.98
#